data_AF-A0A9W8E3U8-F1
#
_entry.id   AF-A0A9W8E3U8-F1
#
_cell.length_a   1.000
_cell.length_b   1.000
_cell.length_c   1.000
_cell.angle_alpha   90.00
_cell.angle_beta   90.00
_cell.angle_gamma   90.00
#
_symmetry.space_group_name_H-M   'P 1'
#
loop_
_entity.id
_entity.type
_entity.pdbx_description
1 polymer ?
#
loop_
_entity_poly.entity_id
_entity_poly.type
_entity_poly.pdbx_seq_one_letter_code
_entity_poly.pdbx_strand_id
1 'polypeptide(L)'
;QLIINALESGYRETCQDFESTFERHLQNDWENTKNRLLEELGQQSTTEGALGSSASPESHRRPFTAVGDEPLMSGGSRRRERGTTSLKMNPRMLHYAKGVGQVNQARLSNNSLPVMDLFEKVTHELSGDDRSQQITASWHMLATILDERVPNEVLGAEQALTEAEFSVPYLYSTYYSPASVQVRNHFIRGARRYLEEQFVEYVDRTLTQFPREASIGGVPSVNHKIRGYLNVKLNRLDPAQKAQLEVSHGQAMWAHLYYLFRAGCVTDALSYAMQHEPFFMHSERNFLTYLKAYVDSVDHRLPRNLRDRLHADFNRYAHNTHD
;
A
#
# COMPACT_ATOMS: atom_id res chain seq x y z
N GLN A 1 -28.46 -6.09 -32.41
CA GLN A 1 -28.53 -5.27 -31.19
C GLN A 1 -28.85 -6.07 -29.92
N LEU A 2 -29.73 -7.08 -29.95
CA LEU A 2 -30.04 -7.92 -28.76
C LEU A 2 -28.84 -8.72 -28.19
N ILE A 3 -27.96 -9.25 -29.05
CA ILE A 3 -26.81 -10.08 -28.62
C ILE A 3 -25.73 -9.25 -27.91
N ILE A 4 -25.51 -8.01 -28.33
CA ILE A 4 -24.51 -7.11 -27.73
C ILE A 4 -24.98 -6.66 -26.34
N ASN A 5 -26.27 -6.32 -26.20
CA ASN A 5 -26.84 -5.98 -24.90
C ASN A 5 -26.84 -7.17 -23.92
N ALA A 6 -27.05 -8.39 -24.42
CA ALA A 6 -26.96 -9.60 -23.59
C ALA A 6 -25.52 -9.89 -23.13
N LEU A 7 -24.52 -9.65 -23.99
CA LEU A 7 -23.11 -9.74 -23.63
C LEU A 7 -22.69 -8.66 -22.63
N GLU A 8 -23.10 -7.40 -22.84
CA GLU A 8 -22.83 -6.31 -21.89
C GLU A 8 -23.53 -6.54 -20.55
N SER A 9 -24.77 -7.05 -20.56
CA SER A 9 -25.50 -7.41 -19.34
C SER A 9 -24.81 -8.57 -18.61
N GLY A 10 -24.42 -9.63 -19.32
CA GLY A 10 -23.72 -10.76 -18.74
C GLY A 10 -22.35 -10.38 -18.19
N TYR A 11 -21.60 -9.51 -18.88
CA TYR A 11 -20.33 -8.99 -18.37
C TYR A 11 -20.53 -8.20 -17.08
N ARG A 12 -21.55 -7.33 -17.04
CA ARG A 12 -21.86 -6.50 -15.87
C ARG A 12 -22.29 -7.33 -14.66
N GLU A 13 -23.11 -8.35 -14.89
CA GLU A 13 -23.55 -9.31 -13.87
C GLU A 13 -22.35 -10.11 -13.33
N THR A 14 -21.48 -10.61 -14.23
CA THR A 14 -20.28 -11.35 -13.83
C THR A 14 -19.31 -10.49 -13.00
N CYS A 15 -19.15 -9.21 -13.37
CA CYS A 15 -18.34 -8.27 -12.58
C CYS A 15 -18.93 -8.04 -11.18
N GLN A 16 -20.25 -7.85 -11.07
CA GLN A 16 -20.92 -7.67 -9.78
C GLN A 16 -20.85 -8.93 -8.91
N ASP A 17 -21.01 -10.11 -9.51
CA ASP A 17 -20.88 -11.39 -8.81
C ASP A 17 -19.45 -11.63 -8.33
N PHE A 18 -18.45 -11.27 -9.16
CA PHE A 18 -17.05 -11.31 -8.76
C PHE A 18 -16.77 -10.36 -7.60
N GLU A 19 -17.20 -9.10 -7.68
CA GLU A 19 -17.03 -8.10 -6.62
C GLU A 19 -17.68 -8.55 -5.32
N SER A 20 -18.93 -9.01 -5.36
CA SER A 20 -19.64 -9.46 -4.16
C SER A 20 -18.99 -10.70 -3.53
N THR A 21 -18.47 -11.61 -4.35
CA THR A 21 -17.77 -12.81 -3.87
C THR A 21 -16.41 -12.44 -3.28
N PHE A 22 -15.69 -11.53 -3.92
CA PHE A 22 -14.43 -11.00 -3.42
C PHE A 22 -14.61 -10.29 -2.07
N GLU A 23 -15.62 -9.43 -1.93
CA GLU A 23 -15.94 -8.74 -0.66
C GLU A 23 -16.28 -9.75 0.45
N ARG A 24 -17.07 -10.78 0.12
CA ARG A 24 -17.41 -11.84 1.08
C ARG A 24 -16.18 -12.61 1.55
N HIS A 25 -15.27 -12.93 0.63
CA HIS A 25 -13.99 -13.57 0.96
C HIS A 25 -13.12 -12.66 1.84
N LEU A 26 -13.00 -11.38 1.47
CA LEU A 26 -12.25 -10.40 2.23
C LEU A 26 -12.79 -10.26 3.66
N GLN A 27 -14.12 -10.25 3.82
CA GLN A 27 -14.77 -10.16 5.13
C GLN A 27 -14.54 -11.42 5.98
N ASN A 28 -14.63 -12.60 5.37
CA ASN A 28 -14.36 -13.87 6.07
C ASN A 28 -12.89 -13.95 6.49
N ASP A 29 -11.96 -13.56 5.61
CA ASP A 29 -10.53 -13.53 5.90
C ASP A 29 -10.22 -12.51 7.00
N TRP A 30 -10.90 -11.37 7.00
CA TRP A 30 -10.82 -10.37 8.07
C TRP A 30 -11.27 -10.94 9.41
N GLU A 31 -12.47 -11.54 9.51
CA GLU A 31 -12.96 -12.10 10.77
C GLU A 31 -12.07 -13.25 11.27
N ASN A 32 -11.58 -14.11 10.37
CA ASN A 32 -10.64 -15.17 10.71
C ASN A 32 -9.32 -14.60 11.25
N THR A 33 -8.76 -13.61 10.58
CA THR A 33 -7.51 -12.95 10.98
C THR A 33 -7.68 -12.21 12.30
N LYS A 34 -8.80 -11.52 12.49
CA LYS A 34 -9.16 -10.82 13.73
C LYS A 34 -9.28 -11.80 14.90
N ASN A 35 -10.01 -12.90 14.73
CA ASN A 35 -10.14 -13.93 15.77
C ASN A 35 -8.78 -14.52 16.14
N ARG A 36 -7.96 -14.84 15.12
CA ARG A 36 -6.59 -15.32 15.33
C ARG A 36 -5.70 -14.30 16.03
N LEU A 37 -5.75 -13.03 15.65
CA LEU A 37 -4.98 -11.97 16.31
C LEU A 37 -5.41 -11.79 17.76
N LEU A 38 -6.71 -11.83 18.05
CA LEU A 38 -7.23 -11.77 19.41
C LEU A 38 -6.76 -12.97 20.24
N GLU A 39 -6.71 -14.15 19.64
CA GLU A 39 -6.18 -15.36 20.27
C GLU A 39 -4.66 -15.27 20.53
N GLU A 40 -3.87 -14.85 19.54
CA GLU A 40 -2.42 -14.64 19.66
C GLU A 40 -2.09 -13.56 20.71
N LEU A 41 -2.85 -12.46 20.73
CA LEU A 41 -2.74 -11.41 21.74
C LEU A 41 -3.07 -11.93 23.15
N GLY A 42 -4.00 -12.88 23.26
CA GLY A 42 -4.38 -13.52 24.52
C GLY A 42 -3.42 -14.62 25.01
N GLN A 43 -2.65 -15.27 24.11
CA GLN A 43 -1.91 -16.50 24.42
C GLN A 43 -0.37 -16.34 24.52
N GLN A 44 0.23 -15.23 24.10
CA GLN A 44 1.70 -15.03 24.06
C GLN A 44 2.43 -14.89 25.43
N SER A 45 1.95 -15.52 26.51
CA SER A 45 2.64 -15.50 27.82
C SER A 45 3.02 -16.87 28.39
N THR A 46 2.99 -17.96 27.59
CA THR A 46 3.34 -19.31 28.08
C THR A 46 4.54 -19.98 27.42
N THR A 47 5.28 -19.32 26.53
CA THR A 47 6.45 -19.94 25.87
C THR A 47 7.77 -19.32 26.28
N GLU A 48 8.02 -19.20 27.58
CA GLU A 48 9.39 -19.28 28.12
C GLU A 48 9.34 -20.07 29.45
N GLY A 49 9.73 -21.35 29.37
CA GLY A 49 10.04 -22.17 30.55
C GLY A 49 9.07 -23.30 30.83
N ALA A 50 9.24 -24.44 30.16
CA ALA A 50 9.09 -25.78 30.77
C ALA A 50 9.52 -26.87 29.78
N LEU A 51 10.76 -27.33 29.92
CA LEU A 51 11.18 -28.65 29.50
C LEU A 51 10.41 -29.70 30.32
N GLY A 52 9.83 -30.68 29.64
CA GLY A 52 9.49 -32.00 30.20
C GLY A 52 8.09 -32.16 30.81
N SER A 53 7.23 -32.87 30.10
CA SER A 53 6.63 -34.14 30.58
C SER A 53 5.47 -34.56 29.67
N SER A 54 5.55 -35.78 29.19
CA SER A 54 4.50 -36.54 28.53
C SER A 54 3.23 -36.68 29.38
N ALA A 55 2.06 -36.53 28.76
CA ALA A 55 0.90 -37.43 28.87
C ALA A 55 -0.31 -36.88 28.06
N SER A 56 -0.85 -37.70 27.17
CA SER A 56 -2.22 -37.61 26.64
C SER A 56 -3.20 -38.36 27.57
N PRO A 57 -4.52 -38.44 27.30
CA PRO A 57 -5.46 -37.54 26.63
C PRO A 57 -6.77 -37.34 27.46
N GLU A 58 -7.74 -36.62 26.89
CA GLU A 58 -9.21 -36.81 27.00
C GLU A 58 -10.05 -35.59 27.42
N SER A 59 -10.92 -35.19 26.47
CA SER A 59 -12.36 -35.00 26.61
C SER A 59 -12.87 -34.29 27.87
N HIS A 60 -13.49 -33.12 27.69
CA HIS A 60 -14.93 -32.97 27.92
C HIS A 60 -15.46 -31.62 27.40
N ARG A 61 -16.32 -31.71 26.39
CA ARG A 61 -17.44 -30.78 26.20
C ARG A 61 -18.27 -30.76 27.49
N ARG A 62 -18.76 -29.59 27.91
CA ARG A 62 -20.18 -29.34 28.22
C ARG A 62 -20.43 -27.86 28.55
N PRO A 63 -21.70 -27.40 28.45
CA PRO A 63 -22.05 -26.08 27.97
C PRO A 63 -22.70 -25.20 29.04
N PHE A 64 -22.95 -23.97 28.60
CA PHE A 64 -23.76 -22.91 29.19
C PHE A 64 -25.17 -23.38 29.60
N THR A 65 -25.56 -23.16 30.85
CA THR A 65 -26.97 -23.03 31.28
C THR A 65 -27.10 -21.99 32.40
N ALA A 66 -28.23 -21.30 32.38
CA ALA A 66 -28.55 -20.08 33.09
C ALA A 66 -29.53 -20.34 34.26
N VAL A 67 -29.39 -19.51 35.31
CA VAL A 67 -30.40 -18.93 36.25
C VAL A 67 -31.24 -19.87 37.14
N GLY A 68 -31.27 -19.55 38.45
CA GLY A 68 -32.31 -19.98 39.40
C GLY A 68 -32.01 -19.70 40.88
N ASP A 69 -32.71 -18.70 41.43
CA ASP A 69 -33.11 -18.32 42.81
C ASP A 69 -32.48 -18.84 44.14
N GLU A 70 -32.46 -17.89 45.09
CA GLU A 70 -32.18 -17.78 46.55
C GLU A 70 -32.84 -18.83 47.53
N PRO A 71 -32.73 -18.72 48.88
CA PRO A 71 -31.56 -18.62 49.79
C PRO A 71 -31.66 -19.54 51.05
N LEU A 72 -30.57 -19.80 51.80
CA LEU A 72 -30.53 -19.83 53.30
C LEU A 72 -29.16 -20.24 53.90
N MET A 73 -28.72 -19.46 54.89
CA MET A 73 -27.94 -19.74 56.12
C MET A 73 -26.54 -20.40 56.13
N SER A 74 -25.62 -19.60 56.69
CA SER A 74 -24.66 -19.90 57.78
C SER A 74 -23.56 -20.95 57.58
N GLY A 75 -22.31 -20.48 57.64
CA GLY A 75 -21.18 -21.32 58.03
C GLY A 75 -19.82 -20.92 57.44
N GLY A 76 -19.11 -20.03 58.14
CA GLY A 76 -17.65 -20.04 58.31
C GLY A 76 -16.73 -20.25 57.11
N SER A 77 -15.98 -19.19 56.79
CA SER A 77 -14.59 -19.21 56.30
C SER A 77 -14.23 -20.18 55.16
N ARG A 78 -14.20 -19.61 53.95
CA ARG A 78 -12.99 -19.48 53.13
C ARG A 78 -13.33 -18.53 52.00
N ARG A 79 -12.93 -17.27 52.13
CA ARG A 79 -12.86 -16.32 51.02
C ARG A 79 -11.88 -16.92 50.02
N ARG A 80 -12.38 -17.72 49.06
CA ARG A 80 -11.73 -17.89 47.77
C ARG A 80 -11.68 -16.48 47.22
N GLU A 81 -10.53 -15.84 47.33
CA GLU A 81 -10.18 -14.77 46.42
C GLU A 81 -10.48 -15.33 45.04
N ARG A 82 -11.54 -14.80 44.44
CA ARG A 82 -11.77 -14.89 43.01
C ARG A 82 -10.53 -14.22 42.46
N GLY A 83 -9.52 -15.04 42.16
CA GLY A 83 -8.30 -14.57 41.56
C GLY A 83 -8.76 -13.71 40.41
N THR A 84 -8.55 -12.41 40.54
CA THR A 84 -8.55 -11.56 39.38
C THR A 84 -7.48 -12.24 38.54
N THR A 85 -7.90 -12.93 37.50
CA THR A 85 -7.03 -13.20 36.37
C THR A 85 -6.65 -11.81 35.91
N SER A 86 -5.64 -11.24 36.56
CA SER A 86 -4.86 -10.15 36.04
C SER A 86 -4.34 -10.74 34.76
N LEU A 87 -5.07 -10.47 33.67
CA LEU A 87 -4.57 -10.58 32.34
C LEU A 87 -3.30 -9.74 32.41
N LYS A 88 -2.15 -10.38 32.60
CA LYS A 88 -0.87 -9.71 32.50
C LYS A 88 -0.90 -9.13 31.11
N MET A 89 -1.12 -7.82 31.02
CA MET A 89 -1.46 -7.16 29.78
C MET A 89 -0.32 -7.48 28.81
N ASN A 90 -0.66 -8.13 27.69
CA ASN A 90 0.34 -8.44 26.67
C ASN A 90 1.07 -7.13 26.32
N PRO A 91 2.42 -7.09 26.32
CA PRO A 91 3.17 -5.86 26.03
C PRO A 91 2.72 -5.21 24.71
N ARG A 92 2.32 -6.02 23.73
CA ARG A 92 1.72 -5.56 22.48
C ARG A 92 0.40 -4.83 22.69
N MET A 93 -0.49 -5.38 23.50
CA MET A 93 -1.76 -4.73 23.86
C MET A 93 -1.52 -3.39 24.56
N LEU A 94 -0.49 -3.29 25.40
CA LEU A 94 -0.17 -2.04 26.09
C LEU A 94 0.25 -0.93 25.10
N HIS A 95 1.03 -1.25 24.07
CA HIS A 95 1.41 -0.28 23.04
C HIS A 95 0.19 0.20 22.22
N TYR A 96 -0.67 -0.71 21.78
CA TYR A 96 -1.92 -0.32 21.10
C TYR A 96 -2.86 0.48 22.01
N ALA A 97 -3.01 0.08 23.28
CA ALA A 97 -3.84 0.80 24.23
C ALA A 97 -3.34 2.23 24.45
N LYS A 98 -2.01 2.43 24.51
CA LYS A 98 -1.40 3.77 24.56
C LYS A 98 -1.73 4.58 23.31
N GLY A 99 -1.62 4.00 22.12
CA GLY A 99 -2.00 4.66 20.86
C GLY A 99 -3.47 5.07 20.83
N VAL A 100 -4.39 4.16 21.17
CA VAL A 100 -5.83 4.46 21.28
C VAL A 100 -6.11 5.55 22.31
N GLY A 101 -5.39 5.54 23.44
CA GLY A 101 -5.47 6.60 24.45
C GLY A 101 -5.15 7.98 23.88
N GLN A 102 -4.11 8.09 23.05
CA GLN A 102 -3.75 9.34 22.38
C GLN A 102 -4.82 9.79 21.38
N VAL A 103 -5.38 8.86 20.59
CA VAL A 103 -6.48 9.16 19.66
C VAL A 103 -7.69 9.73 20.41
N ASN A 104 -8.11 9.07 21.50
CA ASN A 104 -9.24 9.53 22.30
C ASN A 104 -8.98 10.90 22.92
N GLN A 105 -7.77 11.13 23.44
CA GLN A 105 -7.41 12.42 24.01
C GLN A 105 -7.43 13.55 22.96
N ALA A 106 -6.93 13.29 21.75
CA ALA A 106 -6.98 14.23 20.65
C ALA A 106 -8.42 14.57 20.26
N ARG A 107 -9.29 13.56 20.13
CA ARG A 107 -10.73 13.74 19.84
C ARG A 107 -11.45 14.55 20.92
N LEU A 108 -11.21 14.25 22.20
CA LEU A 108 -11.80 15.01 23.31
C LEU A 108 -11.31 16.47 23.35
N SER A 109 -10.08 16.71 22.91
CA SER A 109 -9.49 18.05 22.81
C SER A 109 -9.85 18.77 21.49
N ASN A 110 -10.66 18.12 20.63
CA ASN A 110 -10.99 18.57 19.27
C ASN A 110 -9.76 18.93 18.43
N ASN A 111 -8.67 18.19 18.62
CA ASN A 111 -7.43 18.34 17.89
C ASN A 111 -7.32 17.26 16.80
N SER A 112 -6.77 17.64 15.65
CA SER A 112 -6.50 16.71 14.56
C SER A 112 -5.27 15.85 14.89
N LEU A 113 -5.32 14.57 14.52
CA LEU A 113 -4.26 13.60 14.78
C LEU A 113 -4.20 12.61 13.60
N PRO A 114 -3.03 12.42 12.96
CA PRO A 114 -2.87 11.42 11.91
C PRO A 114 -2.86 10.02 12.55
N VAL A 115 -3.98 9.30 12.42
CA VAL A 115 -4.22 8.05 13.13
C VAL A 115 -3.38 6.91 12.53
N MET A 116 -3.24 6.87 11.21
CA MET A 116 -2.48 5.85 10.51
C MET A 116 -0.98 5.99 10.79
N ASP A 117 -0.44 7.20 10.74
CA ASP A 117 0.97 7.48 11.09
C ASP A 117 1.27 7.14 12.57
N LEU A 118 0.34 7.40 13.48
CA LEU A 118 0.48 6.98 14.87
C LEU A 118 0.58 5.45 14.99
N PHE A 119 -0.30 4.69 14.33
CA PHE A 119 -0.27 3.23 14.40
C PHE A 119 0.88 2.61 13.61
N GLU A 120 1.40 3.29 12.59
CA GLU A 120 2.68 2.94 11.96
C GLU A 120 3.80 2.99 13.01
N LYS A 121 3.93 4.08 13.77
CA LYS A 121 4.95 4.21 14.83
C LYS A 121 4.79 3.16 15.93
N VAL A 122 3.55 2.90 16.36
CA VAL A 122 3.24 1.86 17.36
C VAL A 122 3.67 0.48 16.86
N THR A 123 3.42 0.17 15.58
CA THR A 123 3.79 -1.12 15.00
C THR A 123 5.28 -1.24 14.71
N HIS A 124 5.92 -0.12 14.37
CA HIS A 124 7.36 -0.04 14.23
C HIS A 124 8.09 -0.36 15.56
N GLU A 125 7.61 0.13 16.71
CA GLU A 125 8.15 -0.20 18.04
C GLU A 125 7.99 -1.70 18.39
N LEU A 126 7.00 -2.36 17.79
CA LEU A 126 6.71 -3.78 17.98
C LEU A 126 7.40 -4.69 16.95
N SER A 127 8.17 -4.12 16.01
CA SER A 127 8.81 -4.85 14.92
C SER A 127 9.80 -5.90 15.45
N GLY A 128 9.62 -7.16 15.06
CA GLY A 128 10.56 -8.24 15.37
C GLY A 128 10.43 -9.43 14.42
N ASP A 129 9.23 -9.66 13.87
CA ASP A 129 8.92 -10.68 12.88
C ASP A 129 8.47 -10.06 11.54
N ASP A 130 8.53 -10.86 10.47
CA ASP A 130 8.14 -10.45 9.11
C ASP A 130 6.68 -9.95 9.05
N ARG A 131 5.80 -10.53 9.88
CA ARG A 131 4.39 -10.13 9.95
C ARG A 131 4.23 -8.72 10.52
N SER A 132 4.98 -8.35 11.55
CA SER A 132 4.93 -6.99 12.10
C SER A 132 5.48 -5.96 11.11
N GLN A 133 6.48 -6.33 10.29
CA GLN A 133 6.96 -5.47 9.20
C GLN A 133 5.89 -5.26 8.12
N GLN A 134 5.16 -6.32 7.73
CA GLN A 134 4.05 -6.21 6.79
C GLN A 134 2.91 -5.33 7.33
N ILE A 135 2.59 -5.45 8.62
CA ILE A 135 1.59 -4.60 9.28
C ILE A 135 2.06 -3.14 9.30
N THR A 136 3.34 -2.89 9.65
CA THR A 136 3.92 -1.54 9.64
C THR A 136 3.84 -0.93 8.25
N ALA A 137 4.22 -1.68 7.21
CA ALA A 137 4.09 -1.25 5.82
C ALA A 137 2.62 -0.98 5.40
N SER A 138 1.66 -1.70 6.00
CA SER A 138 0.24 -1.50 5.73
C SER A 138 -0.26 -0.18 6.33
N TRP A 139 0.16 0.17 7.55
CA TRP A 139 -0.11 1.50 8.13
C TRP A 139 0.56 2.62 7.33
N HIS A 140 1.80 2.39 6.92
CA HIS A 140 2.55 3.29 6.03
C HIS A 140 1.74 3.57 4.76
N MET A 141 1.25 2.52 4.08
CA MET A 141 0.42 2.64 2.90
C MET A 141 -0.86 3.43 3.15
N LEU A 142 -1.59 3.14 4.24
CA LEU A 142 -2.81 3.86 4.59
C LEU A 142 -2.55 5.33 4.89
N ALA A 143 -1.47 5.65 5.60
CA ALA A 143 -1.06 7.03 5.86
C ALA A 143 -0.77 7.79 4.56
N THR A 144 -0.11 7.17 3.58
CA THR A 144 0.09 7.76 2.25
C THR A 144 -1.22 7.91 1.49
N ILE A 145 -2.11 6.91 1.55
CA ILE A 145 -3.39 6.92 0.83
C ILE A 145 -4.28 8.07 1.28
N LEU A 146 -4.28 8.35 2.57
CA LEU A 146 -5.12 9.35 3.21
C LEU A 146 -4.46 10.73 3.31
N ASP A 147 -3.27 10.94 2.76
CA ASP A 147 -2.53 12.20 2.87
C ASP A 147 -2.21 12.59 4.34
N GLU A 148 -2.16 11.63 5.27
CA GLU A 148 -1.73 11.87 6.68
C GLU A 148 -0.22 12.06 6.82
N ARG A 149 0.51 11.95 5.71
CA ARG A 149 1.94 12.24 5.60
C ARG A 149 2.24 12.86 4.25
N VAL A 150 3.21 13.77 4.25
CA VAL A 150 3.83 14.28 3.03
C VAL A 150 5.35 14.15 3.20
N PRO A 151 6.07 13.56 2.23
CA PRO A 151 7.52 13.46 2.32
C PRO A 151 8.16 14.83 2.54
N ASN A 152 8.99 14.95 3.58
CA ASN A 152 9.76 16.15 3.91
C ASN A 152 8.95 17.42 4.24
N GLU A 153 7.64 17.30 4.50
CA GLU A 153 6.79 18.41 4.92
C GLU A 153 6.03 18.08 6.19
N VAL A 154 5.97 19.03 7.12
CA VAL A 154 5.10 18.93 8.30
C VAL A 154 3.72 19.39 7.86
N LEU A 155 2.74 18.49 7.91
CA LEU A 155 1.35 18.82 7.62
C LEU A 155 0.87 19.93 8.55
N GLY A 156 0.31 20.98 7.96
CA GLY A 156 -0.36 22.03 8.71
C GLY A 156 -1.69 21.53 9.27
N ALA A 157 -2.19 22.19 10.32
CA ALA A 157 -3.49 21.85 10.92
C ALA A 157 -4.66 21.91 9.91
N GLU A 158 -4.56 22.76 8.87
CA GLU A 158 -5.54 22.88 7.80
C GLU A 158 -5.57 21.69 6.83
N GLN A 159 -4.48 20.92 6.77
CA GLN A 159 -4.34 19.75 5.89
C GLN A 159 -4.66 18.45 6.62
N ALA A 160 -4.98 18.53 7.91
CA ALA A 160 -5.27 17.37 8.71
C ALA A 160 -6.70 16.88 8.46
N LEU A 161 -6.84 15.56 8.28
CA LEU A 161 -8.13 14.94 8.02
C LEU A 161 -9.10 15.17 9.18
N THR A 162 -10.35 15.41 8.81
CA THR A 162 -11.44 15.48 9.77
C THR A 162 -11.98 14.09 10.10
N GLU A 163 -12.60 13.94 11.27
CA GLU A 163 -13.20 12.66 11.64
C GLU A 163 -14.27 12.26 10.62
N ALA A 164 -14.11 11.04 10.08
CA ALA A 164 -15.03 10.44 9.12
C ALA A 164 -15.22 11.24 7.81
N GLU A 165 -14.23 12.04 7.40
CA GLU A 165 -14.25 12.87 6.18
C GLU A 165 -14.75 12.13 4.93
N PHE A 166 -14.27 10.90 4.72
CA PHE A 166 -14.60 10.09 3.55
C PHE A 166 -15.86 9.24 3.72
N SER A 167 -16.49 9.20 4.90
CA SER A 167 -17.54 8.23 5.24
C SER A 167 -18.77 8.33 4.33
N VAL A 168 -19.29 9.54 4.12
CA VAL A 168 -20.48 9.77 3.28
C VAL A 168 -20.27 9.38 1.81
N PRO A 169 -19.24 9.90 1.12
CA PRO A 169 -18.98 9.52 -0.27
C PRO A 169 -18.59 8.05 -0.44
N TYR A 170 -18.03 7.41 0.59
CA TYR A 170 -17.62 6.01 0.54
C TYR A 170 -18.78 5.03 0.80
N LEU A 171 -19.63 5.29 1.80
CA LEU A 171 -20.66 4.33 2.25
C LEU A 171 -22.04 4.55 1.63
N TYR A 172 -22.42 5.81 1.37
CA TYR A 172 -23.83 6.15 1.07
C TYR A 172 -24.05 6.70 -0.34
N SER A 173 -22.99 7.15 -1.00
CA SER A 173 -23.11 7.78 -2.31
C SER A 173 -23.10 6.75 -3.45
N THR A 174 -23.76 7.06 -4.55
CA THR A 174 -23.79 6.18 -5.72
C THR A 174 -22.41 6.09 -6.36
N TYR A 175 -22.11 4.94 -6.97
CA TYR A 175 -20.79 4.65 -7.54
C TYR A 175 -20.28 5.73 -8.53
N TYR A 176 -21.17 6.28 -9.35
CA TYR A 176 -20.83 7.30 -10.35
C TYR A 176 -21.01 8.74 -9.84
N SER A 177 -21.34 8.94 -8.57
CA SER A 177 -21.44 10.28 -8.01
C SER A 177 -20.08 10.98 -8.08
N PRO A 178 -20.03 12.30 -8.35
CA PRO A 178 -18.77 13.05 -8.37
C PRO A 178 -17.96 12.88 -7.09
N ALA A 179 -18.64 12.82 -5.93
CA ALA A 179 -17.99 12.65 -4.63
C ALA A 179 -17.34 11.27 -4.48
N SER A 180 -18.02 10.18 -4.83
CA SER A 180 -17.43 8.83 -4.79
C SER A 180 -16.28 8.67 -5.79
N VAL A 181 -16.40 9.27 -6.98
CA VAL A 181 -15.31 9.29 -7.98
C VAL A 181 -14.08 10.04 -7.43
N GLN A 182 -14.28 11.18 -6.77
CA GLN A 182 -13.20 11.94 -6.14
C GLN A 182 -12.49 11.12 -5.05
N VAL A 183 -13.23 10.43 -4.18
CA VAL A 183 -12.64 9.55 -3.15
C VAL A 183 -11.81 8.44 -3.78
N ARG A 184 -12.33 7.76 -4.81
CA ARG A 184 -11.57 6.70 -5.49
C ARG A 184 -10.31 7.25 -6.16
N ASN A 185 -10.39 8.40 -6.83
CA ASN A 185 -9.23 9.04 -7.45
C ASN A 185 -8.19 9.43 -6.39
N HIS A 186 -8.63 9.94 -5.24
CA HIS A 186 -7.77 10.26 -4.10
C HIS A 186 -7.03 9.00 -3.61
N PHE A 187 -7.75 7.89 -3.39
CA PHE A 187 -7.12 6.62 -2.96
C PHE A 187 -6.15 6.06 -4.00
N ILE A 188 -6.51 6.07 -5.28
CA ILE A 188 -5.64 5.61 -6.37
C ILE A 188 -4.36 6.44 -6.43
N ARG A 189 -4.47 7.77 -6.30
CA ARG A 189 -3.33 8.68 -6.30
C ARG A 189 -2.39 8.38 -5.13
N GLY A 190 -2.93 8.23 -3.92
CA GLY A 190 -2.14 7.94 -2.74
C GLY A 190 -1.48 6.54 -2.79
N ALA A 191 -2.20 5.53 -3.28
CA ALA A 191 -1.64 4.19 -3.48
C ALA A 191 -0.53 4.17 -4.55
N ARG A 192 -0.70 4.92 -5.64
CA ARG A 192 0.34 5.07 -6.67
C ARG A 192 1.60 5.73 -6.08
N ARG A 193 1.44 6.83 -5.34
CA ARG A 193 2.55 7.52 -4.66
C ARG A 193 3.28 6.58 -3.68
N TYR A 194 2.56 5.79 -2.89
CA TYR A 194 3.18 4.81 -2.00
C TYR A 194 4.08 3.82 -2.78
N LEU A 195 3.59 3.30 -3.91
CA LEU A 195 4.37 2.37 -4.74
C LEU A 195 5.58 3.04 -5.40
N GLU A 196 5.47 4.32 -5.75
CA GLU A 196 6.56 5.15 -6.28
C GLU A 196 7.64 5.37 -5.21
N GLU A 197 7.25 5.79 -4.00
CA GLU A 197 8.14 5.97 -2.84
C GLU A 197 8.86 4.67 -2.47
N GLN A 198 8.13 3.56 -2.40
CA GLN A 198 8.69 2.23 -2.13
C GLN A 198 9.75 1.85 -3.18
N PHE A 199 9.56 2.24 -4.43
CA PHE A 199 10.54 2.00 -5.48
C PHE A 199 11.77 2.91 -5.36
N VAL A 200 11.59 4.17 -5.00
CA VAL A 200 12.71 5.10 -4.74
C VAL A 200 13.57 4.59 -3.59
N GLU A 201 12.96 4.12 -2.50
CA GLU A 201 13.68 3.50 -1.39
C GLU A 201 14.45 2.23 -1.83
N TYR A 202 13.82 1.39 -2.65
CA TYR A 202 14.47 0.23 -3.23
C TYR A 202 15.68 0.59 -4.09
N VAL A 203 15.57 1.66 -4.89
CA VAL A 203 16.68 2.21 -5.67
C VAL A 203 17.79 2.65 -4.73
N ASP A 204 17.51 3.50 -3.75
CA ASP A 204 18.52 4.03 -2.81
C ASP A 204 19.24 2.92 -2.04
N ARG A 205 18.50 1.88 -1.61
CA ARG A 205 19.10 0.67 -1.01
C ARG A 205 20.02 -0.07 -1.96
N THR A 206 19.62 -0.23 -3.22
CA THR A 206 20.43 -0.90 -4.25
C THR A 206 21.73 -0.14 -4.52
N LEU A 207 21.66 1.19 -4.60
CA LEU A 207 22.82 2.06 -4.81
C LEU A 207 23.79 1.98 -3.63
N THR A 208 23.26 1.96 -2.41
CA THR A 208 24.05 1.80 -1.17
C THR A 208 24.72 0.43 -1.10
N GLN A 209 24.04 -0.62 -1.57
CA GLN A 209 24.57 -1.99 -1.58
C GLN A 209 25.66 -2.19 -2.65
N PHE A 210 25.56 -1.53 -3.80
CA PHE A 210 26.48 -1.72 -4.94
C PHE A 210 27.10 -0.40 -5.44
N PRO A 211 27.85 0.34 -4.58
CA PRO A 211 28.32 1.69 -4.92
C PRO A 211 29.33 1.70 -6.08
N ARG A 212 30.20 0.69 -6.18
CA ARG A 212 31.21 0.57 -7.25
C ARG A 212 30.55 0.35 -8.62
N GLU A 213 29.57 -0.55 -8.69
CA GLU A 213 28.85 -0.85 -9.92
C GLU A 213 27.94 0.30 -10.35
N ALA A 214 27.33 0.99 -9.38
CA ALA A 214 26.46 2.13 -9.67
C ALA A 214 27.23 3.29 -10.33
N SER A 215 28.48 3.53 -9.91
CA SER A 215 29.34 4.58 -10.46
C SER A 215 28.65 5.95 -10.51
N ILE A 216 27.93 6.29 -9.43
CA ILE A 216 27.24 7.58 -9.27
C ILE A 216 28.31 8.66 -9.07
N GLY A 217 28.72 9.32 -10.16
CA GLY A 217 29.57 10.51 -10.09
C GLY A 217 28.75 11.79 -9.91
N GLY A 218 29.37 12.83 -9.36
CA GLY A 218 28.81 14.19 -9.31
C GLY A 218 27.81 14.45 -8.17
N VAL A 219 27.05 15.56 -8.31
CA VAL A 219 26.00 15.94 -7.35
C VAL A 219 24.80 15.00 -7.53
N PRO A 220 24.31 14.35 -6.45
CA PRO A 220 23.21 13.40 -6.55
C PRO A 220 21.95 14.11 -7.05
N SER A 221 21.47 13.71 -8.23
CA SER A 221 20.16 14.06 -8.77
C SER A 221 19.35 12.80 -9.04
N VAL A 222 18.03 12.94 -9.22
CA VAL A 222 17.14 11.82 -9.59
C VAL A 222 17.66 11.08 -10.81
N ASN A 223 18.08 11.83 -11.85
CA ASN A 223 18.67 11.26 -13.05
C ASN A 223 19.96 10.47 -12.79
N HIS A 224 20.85 10.97 -11.94
CA HIS A 224 22.08 10.24 -11.57
C HIS A 224 21.78 8.98 -10.76
N LYS A 225 20.78 9.03 -9.84
CA LYS A 225 20.33 7.85 -9.07
C LYS A 225 19.79 6.76 -10.00
N ILE A 226 18.87 7.12 -10.91
CA ILE A 226 18.28 6.17 -11.87
C ILE A 226 19.34 5.60 -12.81
N ARG A 227 20.27 6.43 -13.29
CA ARG A 227 21.40 5.97 -14.12
C ARG A 227 22.26 4.97 -13.36
N GLY A 228 22.63 5.27 -12.11
CA GLY A 228 23.40 4.36 -11.27
C GLY A 228 22.67 3.04 -11.03
N TYR A 229 21.36 3.09 -10.80
CA TYR A 229 20.54 1.91 -10.59
C TYR A 229 20.48 1.05 -11.85
N LEU A 230 20.34 1.68 -13.02
CA LEU A 230 20.42 1.00 -14.30
C LEU A 230 21.78 0.34 -14.54
N ASN A 231 22.88 1.00 -14.21
CA ASN A 231 24.21 0.38 -14.34
C ASN A 231 24.29 -0.93 -13.56
N VAL A 232 23.84 -0.92 -12.30
CA VAL A 232 23.79 -2.13 -11.45
C VAL A 232 22.90 -3.20 -12.07
N LYS A 233 21.70 -2.82 -12.54
CA LYS A 233 20.71 -3.76 -13.07
C LYS A 233 21.13 -4.36 -14.42
N LEU A 234 21.63 -3.54 -15.34
CA LEU A 234 22.01 -3.93 -16.70
C LEU A 234 23.33 -4.71 -16.76
N ASN A 235 24.17 -4.62 -15.72
CA ASN A 235 25.36 -5.47 -15.60
C ASN A 235 25.03 -6.92 -15.24
N ARG A 236 23.82 -7.17 -14.72
CA ARG A 236 23.33 -8.49 -14.32
C ARG A 236 22.34 -9.07 -15.31
N LEU A 237 21.99 -8.31 -16.34
CA LEU A 237 21.10 -8.73 -17.40
C LEU A 237 21.85 -9.63 -18.39
N ASP A 238 21.17 -10.66 -18.88
CA ASP A 238 21.73 -11.54 -19.91
C ASP A 238 22.10 -10.75 -21.18
N PRO A 239 23.24 -11.05 -21.84
CA PRO A 239 23.65 -10.32 -23.04
C PRO A 239 22.60 -10.31 -24.16
N ALA A 240 21.80 -11.36 -24.33
CA ALA A 240 20.76 -11.39 -25.35
C ALA A 240 19.64 -10.39 -25.05
N GLN A 241 19.25 -10.27 -23.77
CA GLN A 241 18.27 -9.27 -23.33
C GLN A 241 18.83 -7.85 -23.41
N LYS A 242 20.12 -7.68 -23.08
CA LYS A 242 20.80 -6.38 -23.17
C LYS A 242 20.90 -5.87 -24.61
N ALA A 243 21.05 -6.77 -25.58
CA ALA A 243 21.10 -6.44 -27.00
C ALA A 243 19.78 -5.88 -27.57
N GLN A 244 18.66 -6.13 -26.89
CA GLN A 244 17.35 -5.59 -27.27
C GLN A 244 17.13 -4.15 -26.82
N LEU A 245 18.04 -3.59 -26.00
CA LEU A 245 17.91 -2.23 -25.48
C LEU A 245 18.43 -1.21 -26.49
N GLU A 246 17.64 -0.18 -26.74
CA GLU A 246 18.12 0.99 -27.47
C GLU A 246 19.06 1.82 -26.60
N VAL A 247 20.36 1.70 -26.88
CA VAL A 247 21.44 2.37 -26.15
C VAL A 247 21.98 3.52 -26.96
N SER A 248 22.05 4.71 -26.35
CA SER A 248 22.72 5.89 -26.92
C SER A 248 23.75 6.41 -25.92
N HIS A 249 24.98 6.67 -26.37
CA HIS A 249 26.10 7.12 -25.53
C HIS A 249 26.28 6.29 -24.23
N GLY A 250 26.09 4.97 -24.31
CA GLY A 250 26.22 4.05 -23.19
C GLY A 250 25.06 4.08 -22.18
N GLN A 251 23.92 4.71 -22.51
CA GLN A 251 22.73 4.76 -21.67
C GLN A 251 21.53 4.09 -22.38
N ALA A 252 20.82 3.23 -21.66
CA ALA A 252 19.59 2.60 -22.15
C ALA A 252 18.42 3.60 -22.04
N MET A 253 18.10 4.27 -23.14
CA MET A 253 17.30 5.50 -23.15
C MET A 253 15.87 5.29 -22.66
N TRP A 254 15.18 4.28 -23.22
CA TRP A 254 13.82 3.92 -22.80
C TRP A 254 13.75 3.36 -21.39
N ALA A 255 14.77 2.59 -20.98
CA ALA A 255 14.83 2.04 -19.63
C ALA A 255 15.01 3.16 -18.59
N HIS A 256 15.84 4.15 -18.88
CA HIS A 256 16.02 5.33 -18.01
C HIS A 256 14.71 6.10 -17.87
N LEU A 257 14.03 6.34 -18.98
CA LEU A 257 12.73 7.00 -18.97
C LEU A 257 11.68 6.20 -18.18
N TYR A 258 11.60 4.89 -18.40
CA TYR A 258 10.70 3.99 -17.67
C TYR A 258 10.92 4.06 -16.15
N TYR A 259 12.18 4.05 -15.69
CA TYR A 259 12.45 4.08 -14.25
C TYR A 259 12.21 5.46 -13.62
N LEU A 260 12.32 6.55 -14.38
CA LEU A 260 11.85 7.87 -13.91
C LEU A 260 10.33 7.85 -13.71
N PHE A 261 9.57 7.27 -14.65
CA PHE A 261 8.13 7.07 -14.47
C PHE A 261 7.80 6.17 -13.29
N ARG A 262 8.52 5.05 -13.12
CA ARG A 262 8.31 4.11 -12.02
C ARG A 262 8.59 4.75 -10.65
N ALA A 263 9.47 5.75 -10.60
CA ALA A 263 9.79 6.53 -9.41
C ALA A 263 8.84 7.72 -9.17
N GLY A 264 7.84 7.95 -10.03
CA GLY A 264 6.95 9.12 -9.95
C GLY A 264 7.58 10.44 -10.41
N CYS A 265 8.81 10.41 -10.93
CA CYS A 265 9.56 11.60 -11.34
C CYS A 265 9.24 11.99 -12.80
N VAL A 266 7.98 12.28 -13.08
CA VAL A 266 7.46 12.50 -14.44
C VAL A 266 8.02 13.79 -15.07
N THR A 267 8.27 14.82 -14.28
CA THR A 267 8.90 16.08 -14.73
C THR A 267 10.37 15.89 -15.11
N ASP A 268 11.12 15.11 -14.32
CA ASP A 268 12.48 14.69 -14.66
C ASP A 268 12.50 13.82 -15.92
N ALA A 269 11.48 12.97 -16.12
CA ALA A 269 11.33 12.15 -17.32
C ALA A 269 11.19 13.00 -18.59
N LEU A 270 10.33 14.04 -18.56
CA LEU A 270 10.23 14.98 -19.67
C LEU A 270 11.54 15.72 -19.90
N SER A 271 12.18 16.20 -18.83
CA SER A 271 13.45 16.93 -18.92
C SER A 271 14.56 16.07 -19.54
N TYR A 272 14.66 14.80 -19.12
CA TYR A 272 15.57 13.81 -19.69
C TYR A 272 15.27 13.57 -21.18
N ALA A 273 14.00 13.38 -21.54
CA ALA A 273 13.61 13.13 -22.92
C ALA A 273 13.92 14.32 -23.84
N MET A 274 13.72 15.55 -23.36
CA MET A 274 14.07 16.78 -24.10
C MET A 274 15.59 16.95 -24.26
N GLN A 275 16.40 16.63 -23.25
CA GLN A 275 17.87 16.67 -23.37
C GLN A 275 18.40 15.71 -24.43
N HIS A 276 17.67 14.63 -24.70
CA HIS A 276 18.00 13.62 -25.69
C HIS A 276 17.02 13.62 -26.87
N GLU A 277 16.46 14.79 -27.20
CA GLU A 277 15.47 14.95 -28.28
C GLU A 277 15.88 14.30 -29.61
N PRO A 278 17.13 14.41 -30.11
CA PRO A 278 17.51 13.78 -31.38
C PRO A 278 17.32 12.26 -31.37
N PHE A 279 17.59 11.60 -30.24
CA PHE A 279 17.38 10.16 -30.11
C PHE A 279 15.89 9.82 -30.13
N PHE A 280 15.08 10.49 -29.31
CA PHE A 280 13.66 10.19 -29.20
C PHE A 280 12.88 10.57 -30.46
N MET A 281 13.25 11.64 -31.16
CA MET A 281 12.64 12.00 -32.46
C MET A 281 12.99 11.01 -33.57
N HIS A 282 14.19 10.42 -33.51
CA HIS A 282 14.62 9.40 -34.47
C HIS A 282 13.95 8.05 -34.21
N SER A 283 13.87 7.64 -32.94
CA SER A 283 13.21 6.41 -32.50
C SER A 283 11.69 6.52 -32.69
N GLU A 284 11.06 7.55 -32.11
CA GLU A 284 9.61 7.74 -32.13
C GLU A 284 9.20 9.22 -32.28
N ARG A 285 8.97 9.65 -33.52
CA ARG A 285 8.76 11.06 -33.90
C ARG A 285 7.69 11.81 -33.08
N ASN A 286 6.60 11.15 -32.69
CA ASN A 286 5.51 11.80 -31.98
C ASN A 286 5.64 11.70 -30.45
N PHE A 287 6.57 10.89 -29.93
CA PHE A 287 6.63 10.53 -28.52
C PHE A 287 6.74 11.75 -27.59
N LEU A 288 7.64 12.67 -27.90
CA LEU A 288 7.85 13.88 -27.08
C LEU A 288 6.62 14.79 -27.03
N THR A 289 5.82 14.81 -28.09
CA THR A 289 4.55 15.57 -28.10
C THR A 289 3.55 14.96 -27.11
N TYR A 290 3.44 13.64 -27.09
CA TYR A 290 2.57 12.94 -26.13
C TYR A 290 3.07 13.11 -24.70
N LEU A 291 4.37 12.91 -24.47
CA LEU A 291 4.97 13.03 -23.15
C LEU A 291 4.74 14.43 -22.56
N LYS A 292 5.01 15.48 -23.34
CA LYS A 292 4.77 16.86 -22.90
C LYS A 292 3.31 17.11 -22.54
N ALA A 293 2.37 16.71 -23.41
CA ALA A 293 0.94 16.87 -23.13
C ALA A 293 0.46 16.06 -21.91
N TYR A 294 1.11 14.92 -21.62
CA TYR A 294 0.84 14.12 -20.43
C TYR A 294 1.35 14.78 -19.15
N VAL A 295 2.56 15.35 -19.17
CA VAL A 295 3.16 16.03 -18.02
C VAL A 295 2.45 17.35 -17.71
N ASP A 296 2.08 18.13 -18.73
CA ASP A 296 1.40 19.42 -18.59
C ASP A 296 -0.06 19.26 -18.09
N SER A 297 -0.62 18.05 -18.15
CA SER A 297 -1.97 17.73 -17.69
C SER A 297 -1.98 17.46 -16.19
N VAL A 298 -2.84 18.18 -15.45
CA VAL A 298 -3.00 18.04 -13.98
C VAL A 298 -3.33 16.59 -13.58
N ASP A 299 -4.17 15.92 -14.37
CA ASP A 299 -4.59 14.54 -14.11
C ASP A 299 -3.71 13.50 -14.82
N HIS A 300 -2.63 13.93 -15.48
CA HIS A 300 -1.80 13.09 -16.33
C HIS A 300 -2.63 12.31 -17.37
N ARG A 301 -3.53 13.04 -18.05
CA ARG A 301 -4.39 12.52 -19.10
C ARG A 301 -4.15 13.25 -20.41
N LEU A 302 -4.03 12.48 -21.48
CA LEU A 302 -3.92 13.02 -22.83
C LEU A 302 -5.28 13.54 -23.34
N PRO A 303 -5.28 14.67 -24.07
CA PRO A 303 -6.42 15.08 -24.88
C PRO A 303 -6.87 13.99 -25.86
N ARG A 304 -8.17 13.91 -26.13
CA ARG A 304 -8.77 12.83 -26.95
C ARG A 304 -8.05 12.64 -28.30
N ASN A 305 -7.76 13.73 -29.00
CA ASN A 305 -7.05 13.71 -30.28
C ASN A 305 -5.64 13.12 -30.20
N LEU A 306 -4.87 13.46 -29.16
CA LEU A 306 -3.52 12.91 -28.95
C LEU A 306 -3.57 11.46 -28.50
N ARG A 307 -4.53 11.10 -27.65
CA ARG A 307 -4.76 9.72 -27.21
C ARG A 307 -5.11 8.81 -28.38
N ASP A 308 -6.05 9.22 -29.23
CA ASP A 308 -6.48 8.43 -30.39
C ASP A 308 -5.31 8.22 -31.38
N ARG A 309 -4.44 9.24 -31.55
CA ARG A 309 -3.22 9.14 -32.35
C ARG A 309 -2.17 8.20 -31.71
N LEU A 310 -1.94 8.32 -30.41
CA LEU A 310 -1.04 7.43 -29.66
C LEU A 310 -1.47 5.96 -29.79
N HIS A 311 -2.77 5.67 -29.69
CA HIS A 311 -3.28 4.32 -29.89
C HIS A 311 -3.03 3.81 -31.31
N ALA A 312 -3.21 4.66 -32.33
CA ALA A 312 -2.92 4.27 -33.71
C ALA A 312 -1.42 3.99 -33.93
N ASP A 313 -0.54 4.83 -33.39
CA ASP A 313 0.92 4.66 -33.46
C ASP A 313 1.35 3.37 -32.72
N PHE A 314 0.85 3.16 -31.49
CA PHE A 314 1.14 1.96 -30.70
C PHE A 314 0.69 0.67 -31.39
N ASN A 315 -0.52 0.65 -31.95
CA ASN A 315 -1.02 -0.53 -32.65
C ASN A 315 -0.18 -0.85 -33.88
N ARG A 316 0.27 0.16 -34.63
CA ARG A 316 1.18 -0.06 -35.77
C ARG A 316 2.50 -0.67 -35.34
N TYR A 317 3.11 -0.13 -34.28
CA TYR A 317 4.36 -0.63 -33.74
C TYR A 317 4.22 -2.08 -33.24
N ALA A 318 3.18 -2.36 -32.44
CA ALA A 318 2.93 -3.68 -31.89
C ALA A 318 2.73 -4.76 -32.97
N HIS A 319 2.06 -4.43 -34.09
CA HIS A 319 1.94 -5.36 -35.21
C HIS A 319 3.29 -5.59 -35.89
N ASN A 320 4.07 -4.54 -36.13
CA ASN A 320 5.37 -4.65 -36.81
C ASN A 320 6.45 -5.36 -35.99
N THR A 321 6.33 -5.44 -34.66
CA THR A 321 7.26 -6.18 -33.79
C THR A 321 6.95 -7.66 -33.65
N HIS A 322 5.76 -8.10 -34.09
CA HIS A 322 5.34 -9.50 -34.05
C HIS A 322 5.61 -10.26 -35.35
N ASP A 323 6.01 -9.56 -36.42
CA ASP A 323 6.50 -10.12 -37.69
C ASP A 323 8.04 -10.13 -37.73
#